data_AF-A0AAU1UWS6-F1
#
_entry.id   AF-A0AAU1UWS6-F1
#
_cell.length_a   1.000
_cell.length_b   1.000
_cell.length_c   1.000
_cell.angle_alpha   90.00
_cell.angle_beta   90.00
_cell.angle_gamma   90.00
#
_symmetry.space_group_name_H-M   'P 1'
#
loop_
_entity.id
_entity.type
_entity.pdbx_description
1 polymer ?
#
loop_
_entity_poly.entity_id
_entity_poly.type
_entity_poly.pdbx_seq_one_letter_code
_entity_poly.pdbx_strand_id
1 'polypeptide(L)'
;MTVTLEQPVGTGTRDPRELLNAVSPHITELTANVFDADLSLWDREIALLLRDHTMVRDMAERILGNAVMYTIGCIEHPEVHLGVGKLVDIGVHQLILDTPVWWGICRLYNGGAYKHHAPFIERRRDGLCLSSADFLKSIGFGIDEELWAIDGADCSPCDNKVPDSH
;
A
#
# COMPACT_ATOMS: atom_id res chain seq x y z
N MET A 1 12.53 11.28 -32.39
CA MET A 1 12.22 12.05 -31.17
C MET A 1 11.52 11.09 -30.22
N THR A 2 12.22 10.65 -29.19
CA THR A 2 11.64 9.79 -28.16
C THR A 2 11.04 10.72 -27.12
N VAL A 3 9.71 10.73 -27.01
CA VAL A 3 9.01 11.46 -25.95
C VAL A 3 9.26 10.69 -24.66
N THR A 4 10.19 11.17 -23.85
CA THR A 4 10.26 10.81 -22.43
C THR A 4 9.03 11.40 -21.77
N LEU A 5 8.05 10.54 -21.47
CA LEU A 5 7.00 10.86 -20.50
C LEU A 5 7.71 11.17 -19.18
N GLU A 6 7.57 12.40 -18.70
CA GLU A 6 8.00 12.77 -17.35
C GLU A 6 7.32 11.82 -16.35
N GLN A 7 8.13 11.15 -15.53
CA GLN A 7 7.63 10.39 -14.39
C GLN A 7 6.83 11.34 -13.48
N PRO A 8 5.74 10.88 -12.84
CA PRO A 8 4.99 11.74 -11.94
C PRO A 8 5.91 12.21 -10.83
N VAL A 9 5.92 13.54 -10.65
CA VAL A 9 6.49 14.25 -9.51
C VAL A 9 6.03 13.56 -8.23
N GLY A 10 6.98 13.22 -7.36
CA GLY A 10 6.71 12.53 -6.09
C GLY A 10 5.56 13.17 -5.32
N THR A 11 4.77 12.35 -4.63
CA THR A 11 3.60 12.82 -3.90
C THR A 11 3.94 13.96 -2.93
N GLY A 12 3.14 15.03 -2.97
CA GLY A 12 3.43 16.26 -2.22
C GLY A 12 3.32 16.14 -0.69
N THR A 13 2.79 15.03 -0.19
CA THR A 13 2.69 14.67 1.23
C THR A 13 3.19 13.24 1.44
N ARG A 14 3.77 12.97 2.61
CA ARG A 14 4.16 11.63 3.07
C ARG A 14 3.30 11.13 4.22
N ASP A 15 2.17 11.79 4.48
CA ASP A 15 1.16 11.29 5.42
C ASP A 15 0.28 10.23 4.71
N PRO A 16 0.30 8.96 5.15
CA PRO A 16 -0.47 7.88 4.51
C PRO A 16 -1.99 8.10 4.58
N ARG A 17 -2.49 8.79 5.60
CA ARG A 17 -3.92 9.11 5.72
C ARG A 17 -4.34 10.13 4.69
N GLU A 18 -3.53 11.17 4.50
CA GLU A 18 -3.78 12.17 3.47
C GLU A 18 -3.69 11.56 2.07
N LEU A 19 -2.66 10.72 1.83
CA LEU A 19 -2.48 9.99 0.56
C LEU A 19 -3.71 9.14 0.24
N LEU A 20 -4.16 8.31 1.18
CA LEU A 20 -5.33 7.47 0.93
C LEU A 20 -6.60 8.30 0.73
N ASN A 21 -6.85 9.32 1.55
CA ASN A 21 -8.05 10.16 1.39
C ASN A 21 -8.07 10.95 0.08
N ALA A 22 -6.90 11.33 -0.45
CA ALA A 22 -6.78 12.00 -1.75
C ALA A 22 -7.24 11.12 -2.93
N VAL A 23 -7.35 9.80 -2.75
CA VAL A 23 -7.87 8.87 -3.77
C VAL A 23 -9.36 9.03 -4.01
N SER A 24 -10.12 9.55 -3.04
CA SER A 24 -11.60 9.58 -3.10
C SER A 24 -12.18 10.18 -4.39
N PRO A 25 -11.71 11.34 -4.91
CA PRO A 25 -12.20 11.89 -6.18
C PRO A 25 -11.85 11.07 -7.43
N HIS A 26 -10.95 10.09 -7.31
CA HIS A 26 -10.47 9.23 -8.38
C HIS A 26 -11.15 7.84 -8.38
N ILE A 27 -12.08 7.61 -7.46
CA ILE A 27 -12.96 6.45 -7.46
C ILE A 27 -14.17 6.77 -8.34
N THR A 28 -14.31 6.05 -9.46
CA THR A 28 -15.38 6.28 -10.44
C THR A 28 -16.54 5.30 -10.26
N GLU A 29 -16.33 4.26 -9.48
CA GLU A 29 -17.27 3.21 -9.17
C GLU A 29 -18.18 3.60 -8.00
N LEU A 30 -19.41 3.09 -7.97
CA LEU A 30 -20.34 3.34 -6.87
C LEU A 30 -19.92 2.50 -5.66
N THR A 31 -19.29 3.14 -4.68
CA THR A 31 -18.81 2.50 -3.43
C THR A 31 -19.67 2.81 -2.21
N ALA A 32 -20.51 3.84 -2.27
CA ALA A 32 -21.30 4.30 -1.15
C ALA A 32 -22.30 3.23 -0.67
N ASN A 33 -22.24 2.90 0.62
CA ASN A 33 -23.15 2.01 1.32
C ASN A 33 -23.86 2.79 2.44
N VAL A 34 -25.05 2.32 2.84
CA VAL A 34 -25.88 2.99 3.87
C VAL A 34 -25.13 3.14 5.20
N PHE A 35 -24.16 2.26 5.47
CA PHE A 35 -23.42 2.24 6.73
C PHE A 35 -22.07 2.98 6.70
N ASP A 36 -21.60 3.47 5.54
CA ASP A 36 -20.29 4.13 5.40
C ASP A 36 -20.32 5.49 4.68
N ALA A 37 -21.51 6.01 4.35
CA ALA A 37 -21.68 7.21 3.52
C ALA A 37 -20.98 8.49 4.04
N ASP A 38 -20.71 8.60 5.34
CA ASP A 38 -20.04 9.76 5.96
C ASP A 38 -18.57 9.51 6.35
N LEU A 39 -18.03 8.31 6.06
CA LEU A 39 -16.66 7.97 6.42
C LEU A 39 -15.66 8.55 5.41
N SER A 40 -14.52 9.02 5.92
CA SER A 40 -13.34 9.21 5.09
C SER A 40 -12.90 7.87 4.48
N LEU A 41 -12.15 7.89 3.37
CA LEU A 41 -11.68 6.65 2.78
C LEU A 41 -10.78 5.88 3.74
N TRP A 42 -9.93 6.60 4.48
CA TRP A 42 -9.15 6.06 5.58
C TRP A 42 -10.03 5.32 6.61
N ASP A 43 -11.05 5.99 7.16
CA ASP A 43 -11.90 5.38 8.20
C ASP A 43 -12.70 4.20 7.69
N ARG A 44 -13.10 4.22 6.42
CA ARG A 44 -13.77 3.10 5.75
C ARG A 44 -12.85 1.89 5.63
N GLU A 45 -11.61 2.06 5.16
CA GLU A 45 -10.64 0.96 5.09
C GLU A 45 -10.27 0.41 6.49
N ILE A 46 -10.19 1.26 7.51
CA ILE A 46 -10.03 0.82 8.91
C ILE A 46 -11.22 -0.02 9.37
N ALA A 47 -12.45 0.39 9.05
CA ALA A 47 -13.65 -0.37 9.40
C ALA A 47 -13.66 -1.75 8.73
N LEU A 48 -13.20 -1.84 7.48
CA LEU A 48 -13.06 -3.11 6.75
C LEU A 48 -11.98 -4.02 7.39
N LEU A 49 -10.82 -3.46 7.76
CA LEU A 49 -9.80 -4.22 8.51
C LEU A 49 -10.33 -4.80 9.82
N LEU A 50 -11.05 -3.98 10.60
CA LEU A 50 -11.63 -4.40 11.87
C LEU A 50 -12.76 -5.43 11.71
N ARG A 51 -13.42 -5.47 10.55
CA ARG A 51 -14.42 -6.48 10.22
C ARG A 51 -13.77 -7.85 9.98
N ASP A 52 -12.67 -7.86 9.22
CA ASP A 52 -12.07 -9.11 8.71
C ASP A 52 -10.98 -9.67 9.62
N HIS A 53 -10.43 -8.86 10.52
CA HIS A 53 -9.35 -9.24 11.41
C HIS A 53 -9.63 -8.91 12.87
N THR A 54 -9.22 -9.81 13.77
CA THR A 54 -9.28 -9.56 15.21
C THR A 54 -8.12 -8.67 15.64
N MET A 55 -8.36 -7.37 15.69
CA MET A 55 -7.41 -6.38 16.17
C MET A 55 -8.12 -5.17 16.78
N VAL A 56 -7.37 -4.33 17.49
CA VAL A 56 -7.85 -3.02 17.94
C VAL A 56 -7.64 -1.97 16.87
N ARG A 57 -8.41 -0.87 16.90
CA ARG A 57 -8.29 0.23 15.92
C ARG A 57 -6.87 0.77 15.78
N ASP A 58 -6.14 0.90 16.89
CA ASP A 58 -4.74 1.36 16.87
C ASP A 58 -3.86 0.49 15.95
N MET A 59 -3.95 -0.83 16.08
CA MET A 59 -3.22 -1.77 15.22
C MET A 59 -3.69 -1.68 13.75
N ALA A 60 -5.00 -1.51 13.51
CA ALA A 60 -5.52 -1.34 12.16
C ALA A 60 -4.97 -0.05 11.50
N GLU A 61 -4.87 1.05 12.25
CA GLU A 61 -4.31 2.32 11.76
C GLU A 61 -2.82 2.21 11.45
N ARG A 62 -2.06 1.52 12.30
CA ARG A 62 -0.65 1.21 12.07
C ARG A 62 -0.46 0.35 10.81
N ILE A 63 -1.24 -0.72 10.66
CA ILE A 63 -1.18 -1.63 9.49
C ILE A 63 -1.55 -0.89 8.20
N LEU A 64 -2.68 -0.18 8.17
CA LEU A 64 -3.13 0.54 6.98
C LEU A 64 -2.12 1.63 6.58
N GLY A 65 -1.58 2.37 7.55
CA GLY A 65 -0.59 3.41 7.30
C GLY A 65 0.63 2.86 6.59
N ASN A 66 1.22 1.77 7.11
CA ASN A 66 2.41 1.16 6.51
C ASN A 66 2.11 0.48 5.15
N ALA A 67 0.90 -0.05 4.96
CA ALA A 67 0.47 -0.58 3.67
C ALA A 67 0.40 0.52 2.60
N VAL A 68 -0.16 1.69 2.92
CA VAL A 68 -0.18 2.85 2.00
C VAL A 68 1.24 3.30 1.67
N MET A 69 2.12 3.42 2.66
CA MET A 69 3.54 3.79 2.43
C MET A 69 4.23 2.81 1.48
N TYR A 70 4.04 1.51 1.70
CA TYR A 70 4.58 0.46 0.83
C TYR A 70 4.04 0.59 -0.60
N THR A 71 2.72 0.69 -0.77
CA THR A 71 2.09 0.80 -2.10
C THR A 71 2.59 2.02 -2.86
N ILE A 72 2.68 3.19 -2.20
CA ILE A 72 3.22 4.40 -2.84
C ILE A 72 4.71 4.23 -3.17
N GLY A 73 5.49 3.64 -2.27
CA GLY A 73 6.90 3.32 -2.54
C GLY A 73 7.07 2.45 -3.79
N CYS A 74 6.27 1.40 -3.92
CA CYS A 74 6.32 0.53 -5.10
C CYS A 74 5.87 1.20 -6.40
N ILE A 75 4.97 2.18 -6.33
CA ILE A 75 4.49 2.95 -7.49
C ILE A 75 5.52 3.98 -7.91
N GLU A 76 6.08 4.73 -6.97
CA GLU A 76 7.06 5.79 -7.25
C GLU A 76 8.45 5.23 -7.61
N HIS A 77 8.79 4.05 -7.10
CA HIS A 77 10.09 3.40 -7.27
C HIS A 77 9.96 1.96 -7.78
N PRO A 78 9.40 1.76 -8.99
CA PRO A 78 9.18 0.43 -9.55
C PRO A 78 10.48 -0.34 -9.85
N GLU A 79 11.64 0.33 -9.84
CA GLU A 79 12.96 -0.27 -9.95
C GLU A 79 13.49 -0.89 -8.65
N VAL A 80 12.90 -0.53 -7.50
CA VAL A 80 13.34 -1.00 -6.20
C VAL A 80 12.54 -2.22 -5.81
N HIS A 81 13.27 -3.29 -5.47
CA HIS A 81 12.65 -4.50 -5.01
C HIS A 81 12.15 -4.32 -3.57
N LEU A 82 10.84 -4.19 -3.39
CA LEU A 82 10.21 -4.00 -2.09
C LEU A 82 9.37 -5.23 -1.70
N GLY A 83 9.25 -5.48 -0.40
CA GLY A 83 8.38 -6.49 0.16
C GLY A 83 7.99 -6.18 1.60
N VAL A 84 6.89 -6.78 2.04
CA VAL A 84 6.30 -6.55 3.37
C VAL A 84 6.32 -7.81 4.23
N GLY A 85 6.28 -7.63 5.55
CA GLY A 85 5.97 -8.70 6.51
C GLY A 85 4.48 -9.01 6.54
N LYS A 86 4.08 -10.11 7.20
CA LYS A 86 2.69 -10.60 7.20
C LYS A 86 1.70 -9.58 7.77
N LEU A 87 2.08 -8.86 8.82
CA LEU A 87 1.19 -7.86 9.42
C LEU A 87 0.92 -6.67 8.50
N VAL A 88 1.94 -6.13 7.82
CA VAL A 88 1.75 -5.04 6.85
C VAL A 88 0.99 -5.54 5.61
N ASP A 89 1.23 -6.79 5.20
CA ASP A 89 0.55 -7.42 4.05
C ASP A 89 -0.97 -7.51 4.23
N ILE A 90 -1.47 -7.62 5.47
CA ILE A 90 -2.91 -7.52 5.76
C ILE A 90 -3.50 -6.21 5.23
N GLY A 91 -2.81 -5.09 5.44
CA GLY A 91 -3.24 -3.79 4.93
C GLY A 91 -3.12 -3.68 3.42
N VAL A 92 -2.07 -4.27 2.82
CA VAL A 92 -1.90 -4.30 1.36
C VAL A 92 -3.04 -5.09 0.71
N HIS A 93 -3.40 -6.25 1.26
CA HIS A 93 -4.53 -7.03 0.79
C HIS A 93 -5.85 -6.28 0.95
N GLN A 94 -6.05 -5.58 2.06
CA GLN A 94 -7.24 -4.74 2.25
C GLN A 94 -7.39 -3.73 1.10
N LEU A 95 -6.32 -2.98 0.78
CA LEU A 95 -6.33 -2.00 -0.32
C LEU A 95 -6.66 -2.64 -1.67
N ILE A 96 -6.16 -3.86 -1.93
CA ILE A 96 -6.38 -4.58 -3.19
C ILE A 96 -7.81 -5.16 -3.26
N LEU A 97 -8.33 -5.67 -2.15
CA LEU A 97 -9.67 -6.28 -2.08
C LEU A 97 -10.78 -5.23 -2.28
N ASP A 98 -10.56 -4.00 -1.83
CA ASP A 98 -11.39 -2.87 -2.25
C ASP A 98 -10.97 -2.39 -3.64
N THR A 99 -11.36 -3.16 -4.66
CA THR A 99 -10.92 -2.92 -6.04
C THR A 99 -11.22 -1.51 -6.59
N PRO A 100 -12.33 -0.83 -6.25
CA PRO A 100 -12.50 0.59 -6.55
C PRO A 100 -11.41 1.50 -5.97
N VAL A 101 -11.02 1.28 -4.70
CA VAL A 101 -9.91 2.01 -4.05
C VAL A 101 -8.59 1.70 -4.74
N TRP A 102 -8.31 0.42 -5.01
CA TRP A 102 -7.09 0.01 -5.72
C TRP A 102 -6.96 0.69 -7.09
N TRP A 103 -8.05 0.73 -7.85
CA TRP A 103 -8.10 1.45 -9.13
C TRP A 103 -7.96 2.96 -8.96
N GLY A 104 -8.56 3.54 -7.93
CA GLY A 104 -8.37 4.95 -7.58
C GLY A 104 -6.90 5.29 -7.31
N ILE A 105 -6.19 4.45 -6.54
CA ILE A 105 -4.75 4.58 -6.28
C ILE A 105 -3.98 4.54 -7.60
N CYS A 106 -4.24 3.55 -8.46
CA CYS A 106 -3.58 3.42 -9.76
C CYS A 106 -3.84 4.64 -10.66
N ARG A 107 -5.08 5.15 -10.69
CA ARG A 107 -5.46 6.35 -11.46
C ARG A 107 -4.74 7.60 -10.98
N LEU A 108 -4.65 7.80 -9.67
CA LEU A 108 -4.02 8.98 -9.09
C LEU A 108 -2.48 8.91 -9.14
N TYR A 109 -1.90 7.81 -8.68
CA TYR A 109 -0.45 7.74 -8.43
C TYR A 109 0.34 6.99 -9.48
N ASN A 110 -0.29 6.09 -10.25
CA ASN A 110 0.40 5.26 -11.25
C ASN A 110 0.04 5.65 -12.70
N GLY A 111 -0.41 6.90 -12.92
CA GLY A 111 -0.80 7.40 -14.24
C GLY A 111 -1.93 6.59 -14.91
N GLY A 112 -2.76 5.89 -14.12
CA GLY A 112 -3.81 5.01 -14.61
C GLY A 112 -3.36 3.60 -14.98
N ALA A 113 -2.06 3.28 -14.91
CA ALA A 113 -1.59 1.92 -15.12
C ALA A 113 -1.99 1.03 -13.93
N TYR A 114 -2.55 -0.13 -14.23
CA TYR A 114 -2.92 -1.10 -13.19
C TYR A 114 -1.66 -1.76 -12.62
N LYS A 115 -1.58 -1.84 -11.29
CA LYS A 115 -0.48 -2.55 -10.62
C LYS A 115 -0.93 -3.95 -10.22
N HIS A 116 -0.20 -4.95 -10.71
CA HIS A 116 -0.63 -6.35 -10.59
C HIS A 116 -0.24 -6.97 -9.24
N HIS A 117 -1.15 -7.81 -8.72
CA HIS A 117 -0.88 -8.67 -7.57
C HIS A 117 -0.74 -10.16 -7.91
N ALA A 118 0.51 -10.65 -7.99
CA ALA A 118 0.90 -12.04 -8.15
C ALA A 118 1.87 -12.50 -7.03
N PRO A 119 1.37 -13.12 -5.94
CA PRO A 119 2.22 -13.61 -4.85
C PRO A 119 2.84 -14.99 -5.19
N PHE A 120 3.98 -15.32 -4.58
CA PHE A 120 4.50 -16.70 -4.61
C PHE A 120 3.74 -17.61 -3.64
N ILE A 121 3.78 -18.91 -3.93
CA ILE A 121 3.26 -19.95 -3.02
C ILE A 121 4.17 -20.07 -1.77
N GLU A 122 5.49 -20.02 -1.95
CA GLU A 122 6.46 -20.11 -0.86
C GLU A 122 6.90 -18.72 -0.38
N ARG A 123 6.83 -18.49 0.93
CA ARG A 123 7.27 -17.24 1.56
C ARG A 123 8.78 -17.07 1.51
N ARG A 124 9.25 -15.87 1.17
CA ARG A 124 10.68 -15.52 1.25
C ARG A 124 11.10 -15.29 2.69
N ARG A 125 12.37 -15.57 2.99
CA ARG A 125 12.98 -15.37 4.31
C ARG A 125 14.40 -14.84 4.19
N ASP A 126 14.54 -13.76 3.43
CA ASP A 126 15.82 -13.16 3.03
C ASP A 126 16.07 -11.79 3.67
N GLY A 127 15.16 -11.32 4.53
CA GLY A 127 15.28 -10.02 5.20
C GLY A 127 14.83 -8.82 4.37
N LEU A 128 14.24 -9.03 3.19
CA LEU A 128 13.78 -7.95 2.31
C LEU A 128 12.82 -6.96 2.99
N CYS A 129 11.99 -7.45 3.91
CA CYS A 129 11.06 -6.63 4.68
C CYS A 129 11.80 -5.50 5.42
N LEU A 130 12.91 -5.83 6.10
CA LEU A 130 13.69 -4.83 6.83
C LEU A 130 14.35 -3.82 5.88
N SER A 131 14.93 -4.27 4.76
CA SER A 131 15.50 -3.34 3.78
C SER A 131 14.43 -2.46 3.11
N SER A 132 13.20 -2.96 2.97
CA SER A 132 12.08 -2.18 2.45
C SER A 132 11.66 -1.09 3.43
N ALA A 133 11.62 -1.39 4.74
CA ALA A 133 11.38 -0.39 5.78
C ALA A 133 12.44 0.73 5.75
N ASP A 134 13.71 0.36 5.64
CA ASP A 134 14.82 1.32 5.55
C ASP A 134 14.72 2.19 4.28
N PHE A 135 14.37 1.59 3.15
CA PHE A 135 14.13 2.33 1.91
C PHE A 135 12.97 3.32 2.04
N LEU A 136 11.82 2.88 2.57
CA LEU A 136 10.65 3.75 2.75
C LEU A 136 10.97 4.94 3.68
N LYS A 137 11.76 4.72 4.74
CA LYS A 137 12.28 5.82 5.58
C LYS A 137 13.15 6.77 4.78
N SER A 138 14.03 6.25 3.92
CA SER A 138 14.95 7.06 3.11
C SER A 138 14.24 7.98 2.10
N ILE A 139 13.02 7.62 1.67
CA ILE A 139 12.18 8.44 0.78
C ILE A 139 11.17 9.33 1.55
N GLY A 140 11.29 9.38 2.89
CA GLY A 140 10.61 10.35 3.74
C GLY A 140 9.37 9.85 4.49
N PHE A 141 9.09 8.55 4.52
CA PHE A 141 7.97 8.01 5.30
C PHE A 141 8.33 7.76 6.78
N GLY A 142 7.37 8.02 7.66
CA GLY A 142 7.45 7.68 9.09
C GLY A 142 7.05 6.23 9.34
N ILE A 143 7.97 5.29 9.14
CA ILE A 143 7.73 3.85 9.26
C ILE A 143 7.55 3.40 10.72
N ASP A 144 6.65 2.43 10.93
CA ASP A 144 6.47 1.76 12.22
C ASP A 144 7.50 0.65 12.44
N GLU A 145 8.60 0.94 13.13
CA GLU A 145 9.71 -0.01 13.26
C GLU A 145 9.32 -1.35 13.89
N GLU A 146 8.39 -1.34 14.85
CA GLU A 146 7.94 -2.56 15.53
C GLU A 146 7.20 -3.47 14.55
N LEU A 147 6.30 -2.90 13.75
CA LEU A 147 5.50 -3.65 12.79
C LEU A 147 6.36 -4.34 11.73
N TRP A 148 7.40 -3.66 11.24
CA TRP A 148 8.33 -4.19 10.25
C TRP A 148 9.36 -5.16 10.86
N ALA A 149 9.70 -5.02 12.14
CA ALA A 149 10.62 -5.93 12.83
C ALA A 149 9.98 -7.28 13.19
N ILE A 150 8.71 -7.34 13.58
CA ILE A 150 8.01 -8.56 14.03
C ILE A 150 8.09 -9.69 13.00
N ASP A 151 7.89 -9.38 11.72
CA ASP A 151 7.98 -10.32 10.60
C ASP A 151 9.22 -10.05 9.71
N GLY A 152 10.24 -9.36 10.24
CA GLY A 152 11.37 -8.86 9.44
C GLY A 152 12.15 -9.94 8.68
N ALA A 153 12.21 -11.16 9.23
CA ALA A 153 12.84 -12.33 8.60
C ALA A 153 11.84 -13.23 7.83
N ASP A 154 10.53 -12.99 7.97
CA ASP A 154 9.44 -13.79 7.40
C ASP A 154 8.67 -12.93 6.39
N CYS A 155 9.33 -12.62 5.27
CA CYS A 155 8.78 -11.77 4.22
C CYS A 155 7.58 -12.45 3.54
N SER A 156 6.51 -11.68 3.30
CA SER A 156 5.42 -12.11 2.45
C SER A 156 5.95 -12.38 1.03
N PRO A 157 5.39 -13.36 0.29
CA PRO A 157 5.93 -13.79 -0.98
C PRO A 157 5.56 -12.80 -2.09
N CYS A 158 6.09 -11.58 -2.08
CA CYS A 158 5.93 -10.67 -3.22
C CYS A 158 7.04 -11.00 -4.25
N ASP A 159 6.70 -11.16 -5.53
CA ASP A 159 7.50 -11.69 -6.68
C ASP A 159 9.01 -11.31 -6.74
N ASN A 160 9.84 -11.94 -7.58
CA ASN A 160 11.20 -11.49 -7.96
C ASN A 160 11.20 -10.64 -9.26
N LYS A 161 10.01 -10.32 -9.81
CA LYS A 161 9.88 -9.64 -11.10
C LYS A 161 9.62 -8.14 -10.92
N VAL A 162 10.72 -7.40 -10.82
CA VAL A 162 10.78 -6.01 -11.24
C VAL A 162 10.45 -5.96 -12.75
N PRO A 163 9.59 -5.05 -13.26
CA PRO A 163 8.99 -3.88 -12.61
C PRO A 163 7.49 -3.97 -12.27
N ASP A 164 6.84 -5.14 -12.38
CA ASP A 164 5.37 -5.23 -12.41
C ASP A 164 4.72 -5.96 -11.21
N SER A 165 5.47 -6.20 -10.14
CA SER A 165 4.90 -6.68 -8.88
C SER A 165 4.53 -5.51 -7.94
N HIS A 166 3.30 -5.55 -7.41
CA HIS A 166 2.54 -4.68 -6.44
C HIS A 166 2.99 -3.27 -6.18
#